data_AF-A0A933RFJ9-F1
#
_entry.id   AF-A0A933RFJ9-F1
#
_cell.length_a   1.000
_cell.length_b   1.000
_cell.length_c   1.000
_cell.angle_alpha   90.00
_cell.angle_beta   90.00
_cell.angle_gamma   90.00
#
_symmetry.space_group_name_H-M   'P 1'
#
loop_
_entity.id
_entity.type
_entity.pdbx_description
1 polymer ?
#
loop_
_entity_poly.entity_id
_entity_poly.type
_entity_poly.pdbx_seq_one_letter_code
_entity_poly.pdbx_strand_id
1 'polypeptide(L)'
;YLLMDGHKMSKSLGNVLDPFEVIDRYGADALRYYVLRDVSFGQDGSVSTADFESRYDSELANDLGNLASRSTSMVLRYRDGAVPQVALDDALAADFAGLVPAVSAHLDRGELTPALEEIWKRVRRLNRYVDEQAPWKLAKEEGREADLDRVLASLVEGVRVVAVLLHPWLPDRMGVLLETLHAPDLRLERAAFGAGGLEQVDKLAPLFPKHEARGETAA
;
A
#
# COMPACT_ATOMS: atom_id res chain seq x y z
N TYR A 1 -4.84 -25.27 9.26
CA TYR A 1 -3.80 -25.66 8.27
C TYR A 1 -4.04 -24.85 7.00
N LEU A 2 -3.02 -24.61 6.18
CA LEU A 2 -3.26 -24.08 4.82
C LEU A 2 -3.76 -25.25 3.96
N LEU A 3 -4.99 -25.14 3.50
CA LEU A 3 -5.57 -26.04 2.52
C LEU A 3 -5.38 -25.42 1.12
N MET A 4 -5.52 -26.24 0.10
CA MET A 4 -5.40 -25.77 -1.28
C MET A 4 -6.55 -26.38 -2.06
N ASP A 5 -7.48 -25.54 -2.51
CA ASP A 5 -8.77 -25.96 -3.08
C ASP A 5 -9.52 -27.00 -2.22
N GLY A 6 -9.45 -26.89 -0.89
CA GLY A 6 -10.11 -27.83 0.04
C GLY A 6 -9.40 -29.19 0.19
N HIS A 7 -8.25 -29.39 -0.44
CA HIS A 7 -7.45 -30.61 -0.35
C HIS A 7 -6.05 -30.37 0.25
N LYS A 8 -5.39 -31.46 0.65
CA LYS A 8 -4.00 -31.45 1.12
C LYS A 8 -3.09 -31.19 -0.09
N MET A 9 -2.17 -30.24 0.02
CA MET A 9 -1.23 -29.85 -1.06
C MET A 9 -0.59 -31.08 -1.74
N SER A 10 -0.70 -31.17 -3.07
CA SER A 10 -0.04 -32.20 -3.88
C SER A 10 0.59 -31.59 -5.13
N LYS A 11 1.92 -31.74 -5.27
CA LYS A 11 2.68 -31.30 -6.46
C LYS A 11 2.16 -31.91 -7.76
N SER A 12 1.47 -33.06 -7.71
CA SER A 12 1.00 -33.78 -8.90
C SER A 12 -0.24 -33.16 -9.58
N LEU A 13 -0.97 -32.26 -8.90
CA LEU A 13 -2.17 -31.61 -9.47
C LEU A 13 -1.88 -30.23 -10.07
N GLY A 14 -0.65 -29.71 -9.98
CA GLY A 14 -0.30 -28.37 -10.48
C GLY A 14 -0.86 -27.19 -9.65
N ASN A 15 -1.79 -27.44 -8.73
CA ASN A 15 -2.40 -26.42 -7.85
C ASN A 15 -1.59 -26.22 -6.55
N VAL A 16 -0.27 -26.06 -6.64
CA VAL A 16 0.58 -25.72 -5.49
C VAL A 16 1.26 -24.38 -5.74
N LEU A 17 1.03 -23.42 -4.83
CA LEU A 17 1.71 -22.14 -4.76
C LEU A 17 3.06 -22.45 -4.14
N ASP A 18 4.06 -22.68 -4.99
CA ASP A 18 5.41 -22.87 -4.50
C ASP A 18 5.92 -21.52 -3.94
N PRO A 19 6.15 -21.42 -2.61
CA PRO A 19 6.56 -20.16 -2.01
C PRO A 19 7.88 -19.65 -2.58
N PHE A 20 8.80 -20.53 -3.00
CA PHE A 20 10.08 -20.10 -3.58
C PHE A 20 9.89 -19.52 -4.97
N GLU A 21 9.07 -20.14 -5.84
CA GLU A 21 8.77 -19.57 -7.16
C GLU A 21 8.06 -18.22 -7.04
N VAL A 22 7.14 -18.07 -6.07
CA VAL A 22 6.45 -16.81 -5.82
C VAL A 22 7.42 -15.74 -5.33
N ILE A 23 8.30 -16.07 -4.38
CA ILE A 23 9.29 -15.14 -3.86
C ILE A 23 10.24 -14.69 -4.98
N ASP A 24 10.72 -15.62 -5.81
CA ASP A 24 11.63 -15.31 -6.91
C ASP A 24 10.99 -14.37 -7.94
N ARG A 25 9.68 -14.52 -8.18
CA ARG A 25 8.96 -13.72 -9.18
C ARG A 25 8.41 -12.41 -8.63
N TYR A 26 7.73 -12.44 -7.49
CA TYR A 26 6.93 -11.33 -6.93
C TYR A 26 7.53 -10.72 -5.65
N GLY A 27 8.54 -11.37 -5.07
CA GLY A 27 9.16 -10.97 -3.81
C GLY A 27 8.44 -11.51 -2.57
N ALA A 28 9.17 -11.53 -1.45
CA ALA A 28 8.67 -12.05 -0.18
C ALA A 28 7.48 -11.26 0.38
N ASP A 29 7.50 -9.94 0.23
CA ASP A 29 6.41 -9.05 0.65
C ASP A 29 5.06 -9.43 0.02
N ALA A 30 5.03 -9.75 -1.27
CA ALA A 30 3.81 -10.15 -1.95
C ALA A 30 3.22 -11.44 -1.36
N LEU A 31 4.06 -12.44 -1.10
CA LEU A 31 3.64 -13.69 -0.47
C LEU A 31 3.15 -13.45 0.97
N ARG A 32 3.87 -12.64 1.76
CA ARG A 32 3.47 -12.27 3.13
C ARG A 32 2.10 -11.61 3.14
N TYR A 33 1.90 -10.62 2.26
CA TYR A 33 0.63 -9.94 2.11
C TYR A 33 -0.49 -10.93 1.83
N TYR A 34 -0.35 -11.76 0.79
CA TYR A 34 -1.37 -12.70 0.39
C TYR A 34 -1.77 -13.66 1.52
N VAL A 35 -0.79 -14.26 2.21
CA VAL A 35 -1.07 -15.19 3.32
C VAL A 35 -1.80 -14.49 4.47
N LEU A 36 -1.37 -13.29 4.87
CA LEU A 36 -1.98 -12.56 5.98
C LEU A 36 -3.32 -11.91 5.62
N ARG A 37 -3.58 -11.74 4.32
CA ARG A 37 -4.79 -11.19 3.74
C ARG A 37 -5.91 -12.22 3.63
N ASP A 38 -5.57 -13.43 3.18
CA ASP A 38 -6.56 -14.42 2.74
C ASP A 38 -6.76 -15.55 3.77
N VAL A 39 -5.77 -15.78 4.63
CA VAL A 39 -5.82 -16.85 5.63
C VAL A 39 -6.32 -16.28 6.95
N SER A 40 -7.61 -16.48 7.21
CA SER A 40 -8.18 -16.17 8.52
C SER A 40 -7.49 -17.02 9.59
N PHE A 41 -6.83 -16.34 10.53
CA PHE A 41 -6.11 -17.01 11.62
C PHE A 41 -7.04 -17.94 12.39
N GLY A 42 -6.69 -19.22 12.50
CA GLY A 42 -7.50 -20.24 13.19
C GLY A 42 -8.51 -20.99 12.32
N GLN A 43 -8.63 -20.68 11.03
CA GLN A 43 -9.41 -21.46 10.05
C GLN A 43 -8.50 -22.12 9.02
N ASP A 44 -9.03 -23.13 8.33
CA ASP A 44 -8.38 -23.65 7.14
C ASP A 44 -8.61 -22.68 5.96
N GLY A 45 -7.55 -22.11 5.41
CA GLY A 45 -7.62 -21.21 4.24
C GLY A 45 -7.21 -21.93 2.96
N SER A 46 -7.94 -21.72 1.86
CA SER A 46 -7.60 -22.23 0.53
C SER A 46 -6.69 -21.23 -0.20
N VAL A 47 -5.52 -21.68 -0.65
CA VAL A 47 -4.61 -20.85 -1.46
C VAL A 47 -4.68 -21.28 -2.93
N SER A 48 -4.55 -20.35 -3.88
CA SER A 48 -4.32 -20.66 -5.29
C SER A 48 -3.39 -19.64 -5.95
N THR A 49 -2.66 -20.06 -6.99
CA THR A 49 -1.80 -19.15 -7.77
C THR A 49 -2.62 -18.06 -8.46
N ALA A 50 -3.81 -18.39 -8.94
CA ALA A 50 -4.69 -17.43 -9.60
C ALA A 50 -5.19 -16.34 -8.63
N ASP A 51 -5.60 -16.72 -7.41
CA ASP A 51 -6.02 -15.76 -6.39
C ASP A 51 -4.85 -14.89 -5.92
N PHE A 52 -3.66 -15.49 -5.79
CA PHE A 52 -2.43 -14.76 -5.50
C PHE A 52 -2.14 -13.69 -6.57
N GLU A 53 -2.10 -14.09 -7.85
CA GLU A 53 -1.82 -13.18 -8.96
C GLU A 53 -2.88 -12.08 -9.06
N SER A 54 -4.16 -12.43 -8.88
CA SER A 54 -5.27 -11.47 -8.87
C SER A 54 -5.14 -10.42 -7.77
N ARG A 55 -4.82 -10.83 -6.53
CA ARG A 55 -4.61 -9.91 -5.40
C ARG A 55 -3.34 -9.08 -5.57
N TYR A 56 -2.27 -9.67 -6.09
CA TYR A 56 -1.05 -8.94 -6.41
C TYR A 56 -1.36 -7.80 -7.39
N ASP A 57 -2.05 -8.10 -8.48
CA ASP A 57 -2.35 -7.10 -9.51
C ASP A 57 -3.34 -6.04 -9.02
N SER A 58 -4.44 -6.45 -8.40
CA SER A 58 -5.51 -5.55 -7.99
C SER A 58 -5.15 -4.72 -6.76
N GLU A 59 -4.69 -5.35 -5.68
CA GLU A 59 -4.44 -4.69 -4.42
C GLU A 59 -3.00 -4.12 -4.39
N LEU A 60 -1.96 -4.94 -4.57
CA LEU A 60 -0.59 -4.44 -4.41
C LEU A 60 -0.16 -3.50 -5.54
N ALA A 61 -0.29 -3.91 -6.80
CA ALA A 61 0.18 -3.11 -7.93
C ALA A 61 -0.77 -1.94 -8.26
N ASN A 62 -2.07 -2.19 -8.44
CA ASN A 62 -3.02 -1.18 -8.90
C ASN A 62 -3.52 -0.24 -7.80
N ASP A 63 -3.66 -0.68 -6.54
CA ASP A 63 -4.07 0.22 -5.45
C ASP A 63 -2.86 0.87 -4.77
N LEU A 64 -2.05 0.11 -4.03
CA LEU A 64 -0.98 0.65 -3.19
C LEU A 64 0.20 1.18 -4.01
N GLY A 65 0.70 0.38 -4.95
CA GLY A 65 1.84 0.73 -5.79
C GLY A 65 1.56 1.94 -6.68
N ASN A 66 0.39 1.97 -7.32
CA ASN A 66 -0.07 3.10 -8.12
C ASN A 66 -0.26 4.36 -7.27
N LEU A 67 -0.86 4.25 -6.08
CA LEU A 67 -1.01 5.38 -5.17
C LEU A 67 0.35 5.98 -4.79
N ALA A 68 1.30 5.16 -4.34
CA ALA A 68 2.63 5.61 -3.96
C ALA A 68 3.36 6.28 -5.15
N SER A 69 3.34 5.64 -6.32
CA SER A 69 3.97 6.16 -7.54
C SER A 69 3.34 7.49 -8.00
N ARG A 70 2.01 7.59 -8.06
CA ARG A 70 1.31 8.82 -8.46
C ARG A 70 1.60 9.95 -7.46
N SER A 71 1.52 9.67 -6.17
CA SER A 71 1.70 10.69 -5.12
C SER A 71 3.10 11.29 -5.16
N THR A 72 4.13 10.44 -5.17
CA THR A 72 5.54 10.88 -5.24
C THR A 72 5.85 11.59 -6.57
N SER A 73 5.38 11.04 -7.69
CA SER A 73 5.57 11.65 -9.02
C SER A 73 4.92 13.03 -9.15
N MET A 74 3.79 13.27 -8.50
CA MET A 74 3.15 14.59 -8.54
C MET A 74 3.93 15.63 -7.75
N VAL A 75 4.48 15.27 -6.58
CA VAL A 75 5.39 16.17 -5.84
C VAL A 75 6.64 16.48 -6.66
N LEU A 76 7.28 15.45 -7.23
CA LEU A 76 8.42 15.62 -8.14
C LEU A 76 8.08 16.53 -9.31
N ARG A 77 6.94 16.31 -9.96
CA ARG A 77 6.56 17.04 -11.16
C ARG A 77 6.21 18.50 -10.88
N TYR A 78 5.44 18.75 -9.83
CA TYR A 78 4.86 20.08 -9.61
C TYR A 78 5.67 20.92 -8.63
N ARG A 79 6.54 20.31 -7.82
CA ARG A 79 7.33 20.98 -6.77
C ARG A 79 8.79 20.53 -6.73
N ASP A 80 9.27 19.89 -7.79
CA ASP A 80 10.66 19.44 -7.92
C ASP A 80 11.14 18.58 -6.72
N GLY A 81 10.21 17.78 -6.17
CA GLY A 81 10.48 16.89 -5.05
C GLY A 81 10.33 17.54 -3.68
N ALA A 82 10.22 18.86 -3.58
CA ALA A 82 9.97 19.55 -2.32
C ALA A 82 8.50 19.36 -1.88
N VAL A 83 8.30 18.84 -0.67
CA VAL A 83 6.96 18.70 -0.08
C VAL A 83 6.52 20.07 0.43
N PRO A 84 5.36 20.60 -0.01
CA PRO A 84 4.86 21.89 0.45
C PRO A 84 4.64 21.93 1.96
N GLN A 85 5.18 22.94 2.62
CA GLN A 85 5.05 23.15 4.07
C GLN A 85 3.80 23.98 4.37
N VAL A 86 2.64 23.35 4.18
CA VAL A 86 1.31 23.98 4.36
C VAL A 86 0.44 23.16 5.32
N ALA A 87 -0.63 23.78 5.82
CA ALA A 87 -1.63 23.06 6.58
C ALA A 87 -2.24 21.93 5.74
N LEU A 88 -2.31 20.74 6.32
CA LEU A 88 -2.88 19.56 5.68
C LEU A 88 -4.41 19.68 5.58
N ASP A 89 -5.00 18.88 4.71
CA ASP A 89 -6.45 18.84 4.49
C ASP A 89 -7.17 18.21 5.67
N ASP A 90 -8.04 18.99 6.33
CA ASP A 90 -8.84 18.55 7.47
C ASP A 90 -9.74 17.35 7.13
N ALA A 91 -10.19 17.21 5.87
CA ALA A 91 -11.00 16.07 5.46
C ALA A 91 -10.20 14.76 5.56
N LEU A 92 -8.93 14.77 5.11
CA LEU A 92 -8.05 13.61 5.27
C LEU A 92 -7.66 13.42 6.74
N ALA A 93 -7.40 14.49 7.49
CA ALA A 93 -7.14 14.37 8.92
C ALA A 93 -8.30 13.64 9.64
N ALA A 94 -9.55 13.97 9.30
CA ALA A 94 -10.74 13.29 9.82
C ALA A 94 -10.83 11.82 9.38
N ASP A 95 -10.52 11.49 8.12
CA ASP A 95 -10.52 10.12 7.61
C ASP A 95 -9.45 9.21 8.27
N PHE A 96 -8.35 9.81 8.71
CA PHE A 96 -7.26 9.12 9.41
C PHE A 96 -7.42 9.12 10.94
N ALA A 97 -8.33 9.92 11.48
CA ALA A 97 -8.60 9.95 12.91
C ALA A 97 -8.99 8.56 13.42
N GLY A 98 -8.35 8.12 14.52
CA GLY A 98 -8.62 6.82 15.13
C GLY A 98 -8.08 5.60 14.37
N LEU A 99 -7.38 5.76 13.23
CA LEU A 99 -6.82 4.63 12.50
C LEU A 99 -5.82 3.82 13.34
N VAL A 100 -4.84 4.48 13.96
CA VAL A 100 -3.81 3.84 14.79
C VAL A 100 -4.40 2.99 15.91
N PRO A 101 -5.31 3.51 16.77
CA PRO A 101 -5.91 2.68 17.83
C PRO A 101 -6.80 1.57 17.27
N ALA A 102 -7.50 1.77 16.14
CA ALA A 102 -8.29 0.72 15.51
C ALA A 102 -7.41 -0.45 15.02
N VAL A 103 -6.32 -0.16 14.32
CA VAL A 103 -5.34 -1.17 13.87
C VAL A 103 -4.73 -1.88 15.06
N SER A 104 -4.28 -1.12 16.08
CA SER A 104 -3.64 -1.68 17.27
C SER A 104 -4.59 -2.63 18.02
N ALA A 105 -5.86 -2.25 18.18
CA ALA A 105 -6.85 -3.08 18.86
C ALA A 105 -7.10 -4.41 18.14
N HIS A 106 -7.08 -4.43 16.80
CA HIS A 106 -7.14 -5.68 16.03
C HIS A 106 -5.88 -6.52 16.24
N LEU A 107 -4.69 -5.91 16.19
CA LEU A 107 -3.42 -6.61 16.39
C LEU A 107 -3.31 -7.21 17.81
N ASP A 108 -3.76 -6.50 18.84
CA ASP A 108 -3.77 -6.98 20.23
C ASP A 108 -4.64 -8.25 20.40
N ARG A 109 -5.63 -8.46 19.53
CA ARG A 109 -6.48 -9.65 19.48
C ARG A 109 -6.00 -10.72 18.50
N GLY A 110 -4.87 -10.50 17.82
CA GLY A 110 -4.36 -11.40 16.78
C GLY A 110 -5.17 -11.36 15.47
N GLU A 111 -5.99 -10.33 15.27
CA GLU A 111 -6.86 -10.16 14.10
C GLU A 111 -6.12 -9.45 12.96
N LEU A 112 -5.19 -10.16 12.31
CA LEU A 112 -4.30 -9.58 11.28
C LEU A 112 -5.06 -9.10 10.04
N THR A 113 -6.03 -9.88 9.54
CA THR A 113 -6.81 -9.51 8.35
C THR A 113 -7.72 -8.29 8.60
N PRO A 114 -8.48 -8.21 9.71
CA PRO A 114 -9.19 -6.99 10.07
C PRO A 114 -8.29 -5.77 10.27
N ALA A 115 -7.12 -5.92 10.90
CA ALA A 115 -6.15 -4.83 11.02
C ALA A 115 -5.70 -4.32 9.64
N LEU A 116 -5.38 -5.24 8.71
CA LEU A 116 -5.00 -4.90 7.34
C LEU A 116 -6.14 -4.20 6.58
N GLU A 117 -7.39 -4.64 6.76
CA GLU A 117 -8.56 -3.99 6.15
C GLU A 117 -8.74 -2.54 6.61
N GLU A 118 -8.50 -2.24 7.89
CA GLU A 118 -8.53 -0.87 8.37
C GLU A 118 -7.52 0.00 7.63
N ILE A 119 -6.30 -0.50 7.39
CA ILE A 119 -5.29 0.22 6.63
C ILE A 119 -5.69 0.34 5.16
N TRP A 120 -6.24 -0.72 4.56
CA TRP A 120 -6.63 -0.74 3.15
C TRP A 120 -7.79 0.21 2.82
N LYS A 121 -8.69 0.46 3.78
CA LYS A 121 -9.70 1.53 3.67
C LYS A 121 -9.05 2.89 3.40
N ARG A 122 -7.88 3.17 3.97
CA ARG A 122 -7.16 4.44 3.78
C ARG A 122 -6.40 4.48 2.47
N VAL A 123 -5.83 3.35 2.02
CA VAL A 123 -5.31 3.22 0.64
C VAL A 123 -6.39 3.59 -0.39
N ARG A 124 -7.58 2.98 -0.27
CA ARG A 124 -8.71 3.28 -1.16
C ARG A 124 -9.20 4.72 -1.04
N ARG A 125 -9.21 5.28 0.17
CA ARG A 125 -9.59 6.68 0.42
C ARG A 125 -8.63 7.66 -0.24
N LEU A 126 -7.32 7.44 -0.12
CA LEU A 126 -6.30 8.28 -0.74
C LEU A 126 -6.39 8.22 -2.27
N ASN A 127 -6.60 7.03 -2.85
CA ASN A 127 -6.85 6.92 -4.29
C ASN A 127 -8.06 7.76 -4.73
N ARG A 128 -9.19 7.68 -4.01
CA ARG A 128 -10.35 8.54 -4.28
C ARG A 128 -10.02 10.03 -4.10
N TYR A 129 -9.26 10.39 -3.08
CA TYR A 129 -8.87 11.78 -2.82
C TYR A 129 -8.10 12.35 -4.01
N VAL A 130 -7.17 11.59 -4.61
CA VAL A 130 -6.46 12.03 -5.82
C VAL A 130 -7.44 12.34 -6.96
N ASP A 131 -8.44 11.49 -7.16
CA ASP A 131 -9.39 11.65 -8.26
C ASP A 131 -10.41 12.77 -7.99
N GLU A 132 -10.83 12.95 -6.74
CA GLU A 132 -11.71 14.04 -6.27
C GLU A 132 -11.03 15.41 -6.42
N GLN A 133 -9.77 15.52 -5.99
CA GLN A 133 -9.02 16.78 -6.02
C GLN A 133 -8.45 17.10 -7.40
N ALA A 134 -8.25 16.09 -8.24
CA ALA A 134 -7.73 16.21 -9.60
C ALA A 134 -6.51 17.16 -9.69
N PRO A 135 -5.40 16.90 -9.00
CA PRO A 135 -4.24 17.81 -8.90
C PRO A 135 -3.65 18.21 -10.25
N TRP A 136 -3.80 17.39 -11.29
CA TRP A 136 -3.40 17.73 -12.66
C TRP A 136 -4.22 18.85 -13.31
N LYS A 137 -5.43 19.13 -12.80
CA LYS A 137 -6.23 20.30 -13.18
C LYS A 137 -5.79 21.52 -12.37
N LEU A 138 -5.67 21.37 -11.04
CA LEU A 138 -5.19 22.42 -10.15
C LEU A 138 -3.85 22.98 -10.61
N ALA A 139 -2.92 22.13 -11.06
CA ALA A 139 -1.62 22.53 -11.60
C ALA A 139 -1.67 23.35 -12.90
N LYS A 140 -2.82 23.45 -13.56
CA LYS A 140 -3.02 24.22 -14.80
C LYS A 140 -3.89 25.46 -14.59
N GLU A 141 -4.50 25.62 -13.42
CA GLU A 141 -5.41 26.71 -13.10
C GLU A 141 -4.66 27.83 -12.35
N GLU A 142 -4.66 29.04 -12.91
CA GLU A 142 -4.06 30.21 -12.26
C GLU A 142 -4.74 30.50 -10.91
N GLY A 143 -3.94 30.81 -9.88
CA GLY A 143 -4.43 31.12 -8.54
C GLY A 143 -4.81 29.92 -7.66
N ARG A 144 -4.65 28.68 -8.15
CA ARG A 144 -4.95 27.44 -7.40
C ARG A 144 -3.72 26.76 -6.77
N GLU A 145 -2.59 27.46 -6.72
CA GLU A 145 -1.32 26.94 -6.23
C GLU A 145 -1.38 26.45 -4.79
N ALA A 146 -2.03 27.22 -3.91
CA ALA A 146 -2.19 26.86 -2.50
C ALA A 146 -3.06 25.60 -2.31
N ASP A 147 -4.07 25.39 -3.16
CA ASP A 147 -4.90 24.19 -3.13
C ASP A 147 -4.10 22.98 -3.61
N LEU A 148 -3.33 23.13 -4.69
CA LEU A 148 -2.41 22.09 -5.15
C LEU A 148 -1.41 21.71 -4.06
N ASP A 149 -0.82 22.70 -3.37
CA ASP A 149 0.14 22.47 -2.29
C ASP A 149 -0.46 21.65 -1.15
N ARG A 150 -1.67 22.02 -0.72
CA ARG A 150 -2.39 21.29 0.32
C ARG A 150 -2.66 19.85 -0.10
N VAL A 151 -3.13 19.64 -1.32
CA VAL A 151 -3.44 18.30 -1.86
C VAL A 151 -2.17 17.44 -1.91
N LEU A 152 -1.07 17.99 -2.42
CA LEU A 152 0.20 17.28 -2.53
C LEU A 152 0.74 16.89 -1.16
N ALA A 153 0.84 17.84 -0.23
CA ALA A 153 1.34 17.60 1.13
C ALA A 153 0.49 16.58 1.89
N SER A 154 -0.85 16.71 1.82
CA SER A 154 -1.78 15.80 2.51
C SER A 154 -1.74 14.39 1.94
N LEU A 155 -1.57 14.27 0.62
CA LEU A 155 -1.50 12.99 -0.05
C LEU A 155 -0.24 12.21 0.34
N VAL A 156 0.94 12.83 0.28
CA VAL A 156 2.19 12.15 0.67
C VAL A 156 2.23 11.84 2.17
N GLU A 157 1.65 12.69 3.00
CA GLU A 157 1.51 12.39 4.43
C GLU A 157 0.60 11.18 4.68
N GLY A 158 -0.52 11.07 3.96
CA GLY A 158 -1.39 9.90 4.02
C GLY A 158 -0.68 8.62 3.57
N VAL A 159 0.09 8.69 2.48
CA VAL A 159 0.91 7.56 1.98
C VAL A 159 1.95 7.14 3.02
N ARG A 160 2.61 8.09 3.67
CA ARG A 160 3.58 7.82 4.75
C ARG A 160 2.94 7.10 5.93
N VAL A 161 1.76 7.55 6.40
CA VAL A 161 1.03 6.87 7.48
C VAL A 161 0.70 5.43 7.12
N VAL A 162 0.15 5.21 5.92
CA VAL A 162 -0.14 3.87 5.42
C VAL A 162 1.12 3.01 5.37
N ALA A 163 2.26 3.57 4.93
CA ALA A 163 3.51 2.84 4.83
C ALA A 163 4.04 2.38 6.21
N VAL A 164 4.00 3.25 7.22
CA VAL A 164 4.36 2.86 8.61
C VAL A 164 3.46 1.73 9.10
N LEU A 165 2.15 1.83 8.88
CA LEU A 165 1.20 0.82 9.33
C LEU A 165 1.28 -0.49 8.54
N LEU A 166 1.63 -0.47 7.26
CA LEU A 166 1.78 -1.67 6.43
C LEU A 166 3.12 -2.36 6.61
N HIS A 167 4.12 -1.72 7.21
CA HIS A 167 5.46 -2.30 7.39
C HIS A 167 5.46 -3.71 8.03
N PRO A 168 4.61 -4.05 9.02
CA PRO A 168 4.53 -5.42 9.54
C PRO A 168 4.15 -6.48 8.49
N TRP A 169 3.39 -6.11 7.46
CA TRP A 169 2.98 -6.99 6.35
C TRP A 169 3.99 -6.96 5.21
N LEU A 170 4.48 -5.78 4.85
CA LEU A 170 5.27 -5.46 3.66
C LEU A 170 6.59 -4.76 4.05
N PRO A 171 7.48 -5.39 4.83
CA PRO A 171 8.65 -4.71 5.39
C PRO A 171 9.58 -4.12 4.33
N ASP A 172 9.91 -4.87 3.28
CA ASP A 172 10.90 -4.43 2.29
C ASP A 172 10.35 -3.29 1.44
N ARG A 173 9.11 -3.41 0.96
CA ARG A 173 8.48 -2.42 0.07
C ARG A 173 8.08 -1.16 0.83
N MET A 174 7.62 -1.28 2.07
CA MET A 174 7.32 -0.10 2.88
C MET A 174 8.60 0.58 3.37
N GLY A 175 9.68 -0.17 3.62
CA GLY A 175 11.02 0.41 3.85
C GLY A 175 11.46 1.29 2.69
N VAL A 176 11.43 0.78 1.46
CA VAL A 176 11.76 1.55 0.25
C VAL A 176 10.89 2.80 0.12
N LEU A 177 9.58 2.68 0.36
CA LEU A 177 8.67 3.81 0.30
C LEU A 177 8.98 4.86 1.37
N LEU A 178 9.22 4.46 2.61
CA LEU A 178 9.54 5.38 3.70
C LEU A 178 10.90 6.06 3.52
N GLU A 179 11.90 5.34 3.00
CA GLU A 179 13.19 5.92 2.59
C GLU A 179 13.01 6.96 1.49
N THR A 180 12.18 6.66 0.48
CA THR A 180 11.85 7.59 -0.61
C THR A 180 11.18 8.87 -0.11
N LEU A 181 10.41 8.76 0.98
CA LEU A 181 9.75 9.89 1.65
C LEU A 181 10.63 10.53 2.73
N HIS A 182 11.87 10.07 2.92
CA HIS A 182 12.80 10.55 3.95
C HIS A 182 12.23 10.43 5.38
N ALA A 183 11.37 9.43 5.61
CA ALA A 183 10.67 9.21 6.87
C ALA A 183 10.78 7.76 7.38
N PRO A 184 12.00 7.23 7.63
CA PRO A 184 12.22 5.82 7.99
C PRO A 184 11.79 5.44 9.42
N ASP A 185 11.23 6.38 10.20
CA ASP A 185 10.86 6.16 11.59
C ASP A 185 9.56 5.34 11.70
N LEU A 186 9.70 4.08 12.09
CA LEU A 186 8.62 3.08 12.18
C LEU A 186 7.84 3.11 13.49
N ARG A 187 8.15 4.03 14.41
CA ARG A 187 7.43 4.15 15.68
C ARG A 187 5.94 4.39 15.43
N LEU A 188 5.07 3.76 16.22
CA LEU A 188 3.62 3.84 16.02
C LEU A 188 3.10 5.27 16.15
N GLU A 189 3.74 6.11 16.95
CA GLU A 189 3.42 7.54 17.07
C GLU A 189 3.63 8.28 15.74
N ARG A 190 4.54 7.80 14.88
CA ARG A 190 4.70 8.32 13.53
C ARG A 190 3.58 7.89 12.61
N ALA A 191 2.81 6.86 12.90
CA ALA A 191 1.62 6.53 12.10
C ALA A 191 0.45 7.51 12.30
N ALA A 192 0.59 8.56 13.12
CA ALA A 192 -0.38 9.64 13.17
C ALA A 192 -0.28 10.56 11.93
N PHE A 193 -1.42 10.95 11.37
CA PHE A 193 -1.49 11.90 10.27
C PHE A 193 -1.02 13.29 10.73
N GLY A 194 -0.08 13.88 10.00
CA GLY A 194 0.62 15.12 10.35
C GLY A 194 1.90 14.93 11.17
N ALA A 195 2.26 13.70 11.57
CA ALA A 195 3.45 13.44 12.39
C ALA A 195 4.73 13.18 11.58
N GLY A 196 4.66 13.26 10.25
CA GLY A 196 5.73 12.93 9.32
C GLY A 196 6.85 13.95 9.19
N GLY A 197 6.53 15.25 9.23
CA GLY A 197 7.52 16.31 8.99
C GLY A 197 8.23 16.16 7.63
N LEU A 198 7.48 15.78 6.59
CA LEU A 198 8.03 15.50 5.26
C LEU A 198 8.54 16.77 4.61
N GLU A 199 9.80 16.77 4.18
CA GLU A 199 10.43 17.91 3.50
C GLU A 199 10.64 17.63 2.01
N GLN A 200 11.00 16.40 1.66
CA GLN A 200 11.37 16.01 0.30
C GLN A 200 10.87 14.61 -0.05
N VAL A 201 10.78 14.36 -1.34
CA VAL A 201 10.45 13.06 -1.92
C VAL A 201 11.38 12.76 -3.09
N ASP A 202 11.95 11.57 -3.08
CA ASP A 202 12.77 11.06 -4.18
C ASP A 202 11.95 10.34 -5.25
N LYS A 203 12.60 10.04 -6.38
CA LYS A 203 12.00 9.22 -7.44
C LYS A 203 11.77 7.79 -6.96
N LEU A 204 10.52 7.38 -6.93
CA LEU A 204 10.10 6.02 -6.59
C LEU A 204 10.09 5.10 -7.83
N ALA A 205 10.83 4.00 -7.78
CA ALA A 205 10.64 2.90 -8.72
C ALA A 205 9.33 2.14 -8.40
N PRO A 206 8.68 1.47 -9.37
CA PRO A 206 7.46 0.70 -9.09
C PRO A 206 7.65 -0.28 -7.94
N LEU A 207 6.89 -0.11 -6.85
CA LEU A 207 6.98 -0.96 -5.66
C LEU A 207 6.59 -2.42 -5.96
N PHE A 208 5.56 -2.59 -6.78
CA PHE A 208 5.02 -3.87 -7.21
C PHE A 208 4.91 -3.85 -8.74
N PRO A 209 6.00 -4.19 -9.46
CA PRO A 209 5.97 -4.23 -10.92
C PRO A 209 4.98 -5.29 -11.41
N LYS A 210 4.22 -4.97 -12.45
CA LYS A 210 3.32 -5.94 -13.09
C LYS A 210 4.14 -7.01 -13.80
N HIS A 211 3.70 -8.26 -13.70
CA HIS A 211 4.29 -9.38 -14.42
C HIS A 211 3.39 -9.74 -15.61
N GLU A 212 3.99 -10.11 -16.74
CA GLU A 212 3.22 -10.73 -17.82
C GLU A 212 2.58 -12.03 -17.29
N ALA A 213 1.33 -12.28 -17.65
CA ALA A 213 0.67 -13.55 -17.34
C ALA A 213 1.56 -14.70 -17.82
N ARG A 214 1.69 -15.80 -17.04
CA ARG A 214 2.36 -16.99 -17.58
C ARG A 214 1.55 -17.38 -18.83
N GLY A 215 2.13 -17.20 -20.01
CA GLY A 215 1.51 -17.69 -21.23
C GLY A 215 1.18 -19.16 -21.02
N GLU A 216 -0.05 -19.55 -21.30
CA GLU A 216 -0.41 -20.97 -21.37
C GLU A 216 0.60 -21.61 -22.33
N THR A 217 1.54 -22.38 -21.80
CA THR A 217 2.31 -23.32 -22.61
C THR A 217 1.28 -24.30 -23.15
N ALA A 218 0.80 -24.02 -24.36
CA ALA A 218 0.06 -24.96 -25.17
C ALA A 218 0.92 -26.21 -25.30
N ALA A 219 0.49 -27.28 -24.65
CA ALA A 219 0.93 -28.65 -24.92
C ALA A 219 -0.08 -29.31 -25.85
#